data_AF-A0A836TIB2-F1
#
_entry.id   AF-A0A836TIB2-F1
#
_cell.length_a   1.000
_cell.length_b   1.000
_cell.length_c   1.000
_cell.angle_alpha   90.00
_cell.angle_beta   90.00
_cell.angle_gamma   90.00
#
_symmetry.space_group_name_H-M   'P 1'
#
loop_
_entity.id
_entity.type
_entity.pdbx_description
1 polymer ?
#
loop_
_entity_poly.entity_id
_entity_poly.type
_entity_poly.pdbx_seq_one_letter_code
_entity_poly.pdbx_strand_id
1 'polypeptide(L)'
;MDWVKANNRICSKIMLTGVIAYLWWSSMAQLSYAQITPQGRDQTYKQAAPHRFEERFKKQEFPQSQRVPVKPDSLKPVFPAAMRKVNFLLQRMIIKGSTIYGKRKFSRLFRKYLHRRITLEQIYIIAQQITNMYRNDGYILSKAVVPPQKIEDGAVQINVIEGFVDRVVVQGQVRGPRRLLSEYRKGILRSRPLKAKDLERYLLLVDDLPGVSVKSVLTPSKDKPGATNMTLILSNKAYEGSLGLDNRGTKFNGPIQINAGVSGNALLKNYERIGLQGVVTSDTDELQFFSGFYEQPISSEGTKLFFSASFSDSKPGSALKDFEVAGESKTFALKITHPFIRSRAENLTGSLSYTHRNSSTDILRTLDSED
;
A
#
# COMPACT_ATOMS: atom_id res chain seq x y z
N MET A 1 -86.20 45.18 10.95
CA MET A 1 -85.18 46.06 10.33
C MET A 1 -84.33 46.65 11.45
N ASP A 2 -83.01 46.51 11.56
CA ASP A 2 -81.99 46.02 10.64
C ASP A 2 -80.79 45.49 11.47
N TRP A 3 -80.86 44.26 11.99
CA TRP A 3 -79.71 43.61 12.65
C TRP A 3 -78.58 43.26 11.67
N VAL A 4 -78.86 43.27 10.36
CA VAL A 4 -77.91 42.92 9.30
C VAL A 4 -76.96 44.09 8.97
N LYS A 5 -77.36 45.36 9.20
CA LYS A 5 -76.52 46.53 8.84
C LYS A 5 -75.40 46.83 9.84
N ALA A 6 -75.57 46.47 11.12
CA ALA A 6 -74.54 46.70 12.14
C ALA A 6 -73.36 45.72 12.01
N ASN A 7 -73.63 44.46 11.67
CA ASN A 7 -72.60 43.42 11.56
C ASN A 7 -71.67 43.64 10.35
N ASN A 8 -72.22 44.14 9.24
CA ASN A 8 -71.42 44.41 8.02
C ASN A 8 -70.45 45.58 8.15
N ARG A 9 -70.73 46.58 9.01
CA ARG A 9 -69.79 47.70 9.25
C ARG A 9 -68.61 47.30 10.13
N ILE A 10 -68.80 46.35 11.04
CA ILE A 10 -67.74 45.82 11.91
C ILE A 10 -66.85 44.86 11.12
N CYS A 11 -67.43 43.94 10.35
CA CYS A 11 -66.67 43.03 9.48
C CYS A 11 -65.88 43.78 8.39
N SER A 12 -66.44 44.86 7.82
CA SER A 12 -65.74 45.69 6.83
C SER A 12 -64.54 46.43 7.43
N LYS A 13 -64.64 46.96 8.65
CA LYS A 13 -63.52 47.63 9.32
C LYS A 13 -62.41 46.65 9.72
N ILE A 14 -62.77 45.44 10.19
CA ILE A 14 -61.80 44.40 10.56
C ILE A 14 -61.08 43.83 9.32
N MET A 15 -61.80 43.64 8.21
CA MET A 15 -61.20 43.24 6.92
C MET A 15 -60.26 44.31 6.36
N LEU A 16 -60.61 45.60 6.46
CA LEU A 16 -59.76 46.67 5.94
C LEU A 16 -58.48 46.85 6.76
N THR A 17 -58.55 46.70 8.09
CA THR A 17 -57.35 46.71 8.95
C THR A 17 -56.49 45.46 8.77
N GLY A 18 -57.09 44.30 8.53
CA GLY A 18 -56.36 43.05 8.28
C GLY A 18 -55.59 43.06 6.95
N VAL A 19 -56.16 43.66 5.90
CA VAL A 19 -55.51 43.77 4.58
C VAL A 19 -54.36 44.79 4.59
N ILE A 20 -54.50 45.91 5.32
CA ILE A 20 -53.41 46.88 5.48
C ILE A 20 -52.27 46.31 6.32
N ALA A 21 -52.57 45.51 7.36
CA ALA A 21 -51.56 44.80 8.13
C ALA A 21 -50.81 43.73 7.30
N TYR A 22 -51.51 43.01 6.40
CA TYR A 22 -50.88 42.04 5.49
C TYR A 22 -50.03 42.69 4.39
N LEU A 23 -50.41 43.88 3.91
CA LEU A 23 -49.63 44.64 2.94
C LEU A 23 -48.42 45.35 3.57
N TRP A 24 -48.46 45.68 4.85
CA TRP A 24 -47.29 46.17 5.61
C TRP A 24 -46.35 45.04 6.05
N TRP A 25 -46.85 43.83 6.29
CA TRP A 25 -46.00 42.68 6.61
C TRP A 25 -45.24 42.14 5.40
N SER A 26 -45.81 42.28 4.19
CA SER A 26 -45.18 41.79 2.95
C SER A 26 -44.15 42.76 2.35
N SER A 27 -44.14 44.03 2.74
CA SER A 27 -43.10 45.00 2.34
C SER A 27 -41.88 45.01 3.27
N MET A 28 -41.93 44.27 4.38
CA MET A 28 -40.78 43.96 5.25
C MET A 28 -40.21 42.55 5.00
N ALA A 29 -40.40 41.99 3.82
CA ALA A 29 -39.45 41.00 3.31
C ALA A 29 -38.15 41.75 2.97
N GLN A 30 -37.37 42.08 4.00
CA GLN A 30 -35.97 42.43 3.80
C GLN A 30 -35.39 41.35 2.90
N LEU A 31 -34.82 41.75 1.77
CA LEU A 31 -33.78 40.98 1.11
C LEU A 31 -32.70 40.77 2.17
N SER A 32 -32.85 39.73 2.98
CA SER A 32 -31.76 39.19 3.77
C SER A 32 -30.81 38.62 2.73
N TYR A 33 -29.92 39.49 2.23
CA TYR A 33 -28.59 39.04 1.88
C TYR A 33 -28.16 38.25 3.10
N ALA A 34 -28.08 36.93 2.97
CA ALA A 34 -27.55 36.09 4.01
C ALA A 34 -26.12 36.58 4.24
N GLN A 35 -25.96 37.51 5.19
CA GLN A 35 -24.65 37.98 5.61
C GLN A 35 -24.02 36.77 6.25
N ILE A 36 -23.17 36.11 5.48
CA ILE A 36 -22.38 35.01 5.96
C ILE A 36 -21.67 35.54 7.20
N THR A 37 -21.97 34.95 8.37
CA THR A 37 -21.32 35.33 9.63
C THR A 37 -19.81 35.21 9.46
N PRO A 38 -18.97 35.94 10.22
CA PRO A 38 -17.52 35.81 10.11
C PRO A 38 -17.03 34.35 10.18
N GLN A 39 -17.70 33.52 11.00
CA GLN A 39 -17.47 32.07 11.07
C GLN A 39 -17.93 31.31 9.82
N GLY A 40 -19.09 31.66 9.23
CA GLY A 40 -19.56 31.08 7.98
C GLY A 40 -18.69 31.48 6.78
N ARG A 41 -18.12 32.69 6.78
CA ARG A 41 -17.24 33.21 5.73
C ARG A 41 -15.98 32.39 5.72
N ASP A 42 -15.34 32.28 6.87
CA ASP A 42 -14.14 31.49 7.07
C ASP A 42 -14.35 30.00 6.68
N GLN A 43 -15.50 29.41 7.01
CA GLN A 43 -15.85 28.06 6.55
C GLN A 43 -16.05 27.95 5.03
N THR A 44 -16.64 28.95 4.39
CA THR A 44 -16.91 28.97 2.95
C THR A 44 -15.61 29.16 2.15
N TYR A 45 -14.75 30.08 2.59
CA TYR A 45 -13.41 30.29 2.01
C TYR A 45 -12.52 29.05 2.17
N LYS A 46 -12.53 28.40 3.34
CA LYS A 46 -11.82 27.12 3.54
C LYS A 46 -12.29 25.98 2.64
N GLN A 47 -13.54 26.00 2.18
CA GLN A 47 -14.04 25.02 1.21
C GLN A 47 -13.60 25.32 -0.22
N ALA A 48 -13.39 26.60 -0.53
CA ALA A 48 -12.96 27.08 -1.83
C ALA A 48 -11.42 27.09 -1.99
N ALA A 49 -10.68 27.07 -0.88
CA ALA A 49 -9.25 27.29 -0.87
C ALA A 49 -8.46 26.30 -1.77
N PRO A 50 -7.58 26.80 -2.66
CA PRO A 50 -6.90 26.01 -3.68
C PRO A 50 -5.97 24.93 -3.10
N HIS A 51 -5.41 25.16 -1.90
CA HIS A 51 -4.47 24.23 -1.27
C HIS A 51 -5.07 22.85 -0.93
N ARG A 52 -6.40 22.74 -0.82
CA ARG A 52 -7.08 21.49 -0.43
C ARG A 52 -7.01 20.41 -1.50
N PHE A 53 -6.86 20.82 -2.76
CA PHE A 53 -6.75 19.88 -3.89
C PHE A 53 -5.42 19.13 -3.87
N GLU A 54 -4.36 19.78 -3.40
CA GLU A 54 -3.02 19.20 -3.30
C GLU A 54 -3.01 17.95 -2.42
N GLU A 55 -3.77 17.94 -1.31
CA GLU A 55 -3.84 16.80 -0.38
C GLU A 55 -4.36 15.52 -1.04
N ARG A 56 -5.22 15.65 -2.05
CA ARG A 56 -5.76 14.51 -2.81
C ARG A 56 -4.66 13.81 -3.62
N PHE A 57 -3.61 14.53 -3.98
CA PHE A 57 -2.51 14.06 -4.82
C PHE A 57 -1.24 13.73 -4.03
N LYS A 58 -1.11 14.21 -2.79
CA LYS A 58 -0.02 13.80 -1.87
C LYS A 58 -0.11 12.32 -1.45
N LYS A 59 -1.26 11.67 -1.67
CA LYS A 59 -1.48 10.29 -1.26
C LYS A 59 -0.85 9.33 -2.25
N GLN A 60 0.45 9.14 -2.13
CA GLN A 60 1.14 8.03 -2.76
C GLN A 60 0.53 6.71 -2.26
N GLU A 61 0.08 5.86 -3.18
CA GLU A 61 -0.43 4.54 -2.83
C GLU A 61 0.71 3.71 -2.24
N PHE A 62 0.69 3.53 -0.93
CA PHE A 62 1.53 2.53 -0.30
C PHE A 62 1.01 1.15 -0.69
N PRO A 63 1.88 0.17 -1.00
CA PRO A 63 1.45 -1.20 -1.23
C PRO A 63 0.68 -1.67 0.01
N GLN A 64 -0.62 -1.90 -0.16
CA GLN A 64 -1.49 -2.27 0.93
C GLN A 64 -1.13 -3.68 1.40
N SER A 65 -1.01 -3.86 2.72
CA SER A 65 -0.83 -5.19 3.29
C SER A 65 -2.08 -6.01 3.05
N GLN A 66 -1.94 -7.13 2.35
CA GLN A 66 -3.00 -8.13 2.23
C GLN A 66 -2.62 -9.29 3.13
N ARG A 67 -3.38 -9.45 4.22
CA ARG A 67 -3.30 -10.66 5.05
C ARG A 67 -3.91 -11.81 4.27
N VAL A 68 -3.12 -12.44 3.40
CA VAL A 68 -3.49 -13.75 2.87
C VAL A 68 -3.43 -14.72 4.06
N PRO A 69 -4.53 -15.42 4.40
CA PRO A 69 -4.49 -16.40 5.48
C PRO A 69 -3.47 -17.47 5.11
N VAL A 70 -2.32 -17.43 5.78
CA VAL A 70 -1.29 -18.46 5.66
C VAL A 70 -1.86 -19.69 6.36
N LYS A 71 -2.49 -20.57 5.58
CA LYS A 71 -2.87 -21.88 6.09
C LYS A 71 -1.58 -22.54 6.60
N PRO A 72 -1.54 -23.05 7.84
CA PRO A 72 -0.38 -23.79 8.32
C PRO A 72 -0.06 -24.86 7.29
N ASP A 73 1.08 -24.71 6.63
CA ASP A 73 1.48 -25.59 5.53
C ASP A 73 2.09 -26.85 6.14
N SER A 74 1.26 -27.57 6.89
CA SER A 74 1.58 -28.88 7.42
C SER A 74 1.47 -29.86 6.26
N LEU A 75 2.61 -30.13 5.63
CA LEU A 75 2.66 -31.17 4.60
C LEU A 75 2.27 -32.49 5.25
N LYS A 76 1.39 -33.25 4.59
CA LYS A 76 1.10 -34.63 4.99
C LYS A 76 2.34 -35.47 4.70
N PRO A 77 2.72 -36.41 5.59
CA PRO A 77 3.86 -37.29 5.34
C PRO A 77 3.60 -38.09 4.06
N VAL A 78 4.52 -38.00 3.09
CA VAL A 78 4.52 -38.85 1.89
C VAL A 78 5.52 -39.97 2.14
N PHE A 79 5.06 -41.21 2.11
CA PHE A 79 5.91 -42.40 2.22
C PHE A 79 5.38 -43.51 1.30
N PRO A 80 6.25 -44.40 0.78
CA PRO A 80 5.82 -45.50 -0.09
C PRO A 80 4.93 -46.49 0.67
N ALA A 81 3.75 -46.81 0.13
CA ALA A 81 2.78 -47.71 0.76
C ALA A 81 3.35 -49.12 1.08
N ALA A 82 4.30 -49.58 0.27
CA ALA A 82 5.00 -50.86 0.44
C ALA A 82 5.78 -50.98 1.77
N MET A 83 6.12 -49.86 2.41
CA MET A 83 6.97 -49.82 3.60
C MET A 83 6.19 -49.83 4.94
N ARG A 84 4.84 -49.93 4.91
CA ARG A 84 4.00 -49.98 6.13
C ARG A 84 4.25 -51.19 7.02
N LYS A 85 4.76 -52.28 6.45
CA LYS A 85 4.98 -53.55 7.16
C LYS A 85 6.32 -53.62 7.89
N VAL A 86 7.21 -52.62 7.72
CA VAL A 86 8.53 -52.61 8.37
C VAL A 86 8.40 -52.05 9.77
N ASN A 87 8.70 -52.88 10.77
CA ASN A 87 8.65 -52.56 12.19
C ASN A 87 9.88 -53.09 12.94
N PHE A 88 10.41 -52.26 13.83
CA PHE A 88 11.66 -52.53 14.56
C PHE A 88 11.62 -51.83 15.93
N LEU A 89 12.49 -52.24 16.85
CA LEU A 89 12.67 -51.58 18.14
C LEU A 89 13.52 -50.33 17.96
N LEU A 90 13.00 -49.14 18.26
CA LEU A 90 13.81 -47.91 18.20
C LEU A 90 14.62 -47.76 19.48
N GLN A 91 15.94 -47.93 19.39
CA GLN A 91 16.85 -47.67 20.50
C GLN A 91 17.41 -46.25 20.47
N ARG A 92 17.75 -45.74 19.28
CA ARG A 92 18.42 -44.45 19.13
C ARG A 92 17.98 -43.73 17.86
N MET A 93 17.77 -42.43 17.96
CA MET A 93 17.53 -41.57 16.80
C MET A 93 18.63 -40.52 16.67
N ILE A 94 19.28 -40.47 15.51
CA ILE A 94 20.38 -39.57 15.21
C ILE A 94 19.88 -38.55 14.18
N ILE A 95 19.89 -37.27 14.56
CA ILE A 95 19.52 -36.18 13.65
C ILE A 95 20.79 -35.41 13.29
N LYS A 96 21.12 -35.33 12.00
CA LYS A 96 22.30 -34.63 11.46
C LYS A 96 21.89 -33.45 10.59
N GLY A 97 22.77 -32.47 10.42
CA GLY A 97 22.60 -31.37 9.46
C GLY A 97 21.75 -30.18 9.95
N SER A 98 21.43 -30.12 11.25
CA SER A 98 20.76 -28.95 11.84
C SER A 98 21.79 -28.01 12.48
N THR A 99 21.76 -26.74 12.09
CA THR A 99 22.49 -25.65 12.76
C THR A 99 21.54 -24.77 13.57
N ILE A 100 20.25 -24.71 13.18
CA ILE A 100 19.24 -23.86 13.81
C ILE A 100 18.72 -24.44 15.14
N TYR A 101 18.61 -25.78 15.25
CA TYR A 101 18.04 -26.41 16.43
C TYR A 101 19.00 -27.37 17.11
N GLY A 102 19.05 -27.29 18.44
CA GLY A 102 19.80 -28.23 19.26
C GLY A 102 19.08 -29.57 19.47
N LYS A 103 19.86 -30.59 19.86
CA LYS A 103 19.40 -31.97 20.12
C LYS A 103 18.18 -32.06 21.05
N ARG A 104 18.08 -31.19 22.05
CA ARG A 104 16.97 -31.17 23.03
C ARG A 104 15.62 -30.80 22.42
N LYS A 105 15.59 -29.95 21.38
CA LYS A 105 14.32 -29.58 20.70
C LYS A 105 13.79 -30.76 19.90
N PHE A 106 14.69 -31.49 19.23
CA PHE A 106 14.31 -32.70 18.49
C PHE A 106 13.92 -33.87 19.37
N SER A 107 14.60 -34.09 20.50
CA SER A 107 14.31 -35.25 21.37
C SER A 107 12.86 -35.25 21.87
N ARG A 108 12.25 -34.08 22.08
CA ARG A 108 10.84 -33.95 22.44
C ARG A 108 9.88 -34.56 21.41
N LEU A 109 10.24 -34.56 20.13
CA LEU A 109 9.41 -35.13 19.05
C LEU A 109 9.39 -36.66 19.08
N PHE A 110 10.53 -37.28 19.43
CA PHE A 110 10.69 -38.72 19.30
C PHE A 110 10.83 -39.50 20.62
N ARG A 111 10.98 -38.85 21.78
CA ARG A 111 11.22 -39.54 23.07
C ARG A 111 10.16 -40.58 23.41
N LYS A 112 8.89 -40.32 23.05
CA LYS A 112 7.78 -41.25 23.27
C LYS A 112 7.86 -42.56 22.47
N TYR A 113 8.73 -42.61 21.46
CA TYR A 113 8.95 -43.77 20.59
C TYR A 113 10.20 -44.57 20.96
N LEU A 114 11.08 -44.05 21.82
CA LEU A 114 12.28 -44.77 22.26
C LEU A 114 11.90 -46.02 23.07
N HIS A 115 12.68 -47.09 22.89
CA HIS A 115 12.49 -48.41 23.50
C HIS A 115 11.13 -49.05 23.18
N ARG A 116 10.50 -48.66 22.07
CA ARG A 116 9.23 -49.22 21.59
C ARG A 116 9.36 -49.75 20.17
N ARG A 117 8.52 -50.73 19.83
CA ARG A 117 8.36 -51.16 18.44
C ARG A 117 7.63 -50.08 17.66
N ILE A 118 8.28 -49.58 16.61
CA ILE A 118 7.74 -48.54 15.74
C ILE A 118 7.78 -48.96 14.28
N THR A 119 6.92 -48.35 13.48
CA THR A 119 6.91 -48.54 12.03
C THR A 119 7.78 -47.51 11.35
N LEU A 120 8.24 -47.81 10.13
CA LEU A 120 8.95 -46.83 9.32
C LEU A 120 8.08 -45.60 9.00
N GLU A 121 6.76 -45.77 8.88
CA GLU A 121 5.79 -44.67 8.76
C GLU A 121 5.91 -43.66 9.91
N GLN A 122 6.10 -44.14 11.16
CA GLN A 122 6.28 -43.25 12.31
C GLN A 122 7.59 -42.43 12.22
N ILE A 123 8.65 -42.97 11.61
CA ILE A 123 9.87 -42.22 11.34
C ILE A 123 9.61 -41.10 10.32
N TYR A 124 8.87 -41.39 9.24
CA TYR A 124 8.48 -40.36 8.26
C TYR A 124 7.58 -39.28 8.88
N ILE A 125 6.68 -39.65 9.80
CA ILE A 125 5.89 -38.69 10.58
C ILE A 125 6.81 -37.78 11.41
N ILE A 126 7.82 -38.33 12.08
CA ILE A 126 8.79 -37.53 12.86
C ILE A 126 9.59 -36.60 11.93
N ALA A 127 10.08 -37.09 10.79
CA ALA A 127 10.76 -36.26 9.81
C ALA A 127 9.86 -35.14 9.27
N GLN A 128 8.57 -35.42 9.06
CA GLN A 128 7.60 -34.41 8.67
C GLN A 128 7.35 -33.38 9.78
N GLN A 129 7.30 -33.79 11.04
CA GLN A 129 7.20 -32.88 12.19
C GLN A 129 8.42 -31.97 12.30
N ILE A 130 9.63 -32.50 12.07
CA ILE A 130 10.85 -31.69 12.00
C ILE A 130 10.74 -30.68 10.86
N THR A 131 10.32 -31.10 9.67
CA THR A 131 10.13 -30.22 8.52
C THR A 131 9.12 -29.12 8.81
N ASN A 132 7.96 -29.46 9.41
CA ASN A 132 6.94 -28.48 9.79
C ASN A 132 7.46 -27.50 10.86
N MET A 133 8.30 -27.95 11.79
CA MET A 133 8.95 -27.06 12.77
C MET A 133 9.81 -25.99 12.07
N TYR A 134 10.64 -26.39 11.09
CA TYR A 134 11.41 -25.45 10.27
C TYR A 134 10.52 -24.50 9.48
N ARG A 135 9.46 -25.01 8.83
CA ARG A 135 8.52 -24.18 8.04
C ARG A 135 7.79 -23.16 8.91
N ASN A 136 7.34 -23.55 10.09
CA ASN A 136 6.65 -22.67 11.04
C ASN A 136 7.57 -21.54 11.55
N ASP A 137 8.87 -21.81 11.70
CA ASP A 137 9.86 -20.78 12.06
C ASP A 137 10.37 -20.00 10.82
N GLY A 138 9.79 -20.22 9.64
CA GLY A 138 10.02 -19.44 8.41
C GLY A 138 11.06 -20.01 7.44
N TYR A 139 11.58 -21.22 7.66
CA TYR A 139 12.60 -21.84 6.80
C TYR A 139 11.98 -22.70 5.70
N ILE A 140 11.47 -22.04 4.65
CA ILE A 140 10.65 -22.68 3.61
C ILE A 140 11.39 -23.70 2.72
N LEU A 141 12.71 -23.60 2.60
CA LEU A 141 13.53 -24.53 1.81
C LEU A 141 14.15 -25.64 2.65
N SER A 142 13.97 -25.61 3.98
CA SER A 142 14.53 -26.62 4.86
C SER A 142 13.61 -27.82 4.98
N LYS A 143 14.19 -29.03 4.94
CA LYS A 143 13.44 -30.29 5.06
C LYS A 143 14.25 -31.36 5.78
N ALA A 144 13.56 -32.21 6.53
CA ALA A 144 14.15 -33.42 7.07
C ALA A 144 13.83 -34.61 6.14
N VAL A 145 14.85 -35.40 5.82
CA VAL A 145 14.76 -36.58 4.96
C VAL A 145 15.27 -37.80 5.70
N VAL A 146 14.63 -38.93 5.47
CA VAL A 146 15.10 -40.24 5.95
C VAL A 146 15.93 -40.84 4.82
N PRO A 147 17.27 -40.87 4.92
CA PRO A 147 18.09 -41.47 3.88
C PRO A 147 17.88 -42.99 3.82
N PRO A 148 18.09 -43.62 2.66
CA PRO A 148 18.21 -45.07 2.56
C PRO A 148 19.29 -45.57 3.51
N GLN A 149 18.93 -46.45 4.45
CA GLN A 149 19.84 -46.99 5.46
C GLN A 149 19.35 -48.36 5.91
N LYS A 150 20.27 -49.21 6.34
CA LYS A 150 19.94 -50.43 7.11
C LYS A 150 19.74 -50.03 8.57
N ILE A 151 18.70 -50.56 9.21
CA ILE A 151 18.43 -50.29 10.62
C ILE A 151 19.06 -51.42 11.42
N GLU A 152 20.30 -51.20 11.84
CA GLU A 152 21.06 -52.07 12.71
C GLU A 152 20.96 -51.55 14.15
N ASP A 153 20.84 -52.46 15.12
CA ASP A 153 20.71 -52.16 16.56
C ASP A 153 19.59 -51.16 16.93
N GLY A 154 18.57 -51.03 16.08
CA GLY A 154 17.48 -50.09 16.33
C GLY A 154 17.90 -48.61 16.26
N ALA A 155 19.00 -48.30 15.58
CA ALA A 155 19.44 -46.93 15.35
C ALA A 155 18.92 -46.38 14.01
N VAL A 156 18.32 -45.19 14.03
CA VAL A 156 17.79 -44.53 12.82
C VAL A 156 18.35 -43.13 12.67
N GLN A 157 18.83 -42.81 11.47
CA GLN A 157 19.31 -41.48 11.10
C GLN A 157 18.24 -40.69 10.34
N ILE A 158 18.07 -39.42 10.69
CA ILE A 158 17.32 -38.42 9.92
C ILE A 158 18.29 -37.29 9.55
N ASN A 159 18.33 -36.92 8.28
CA ASN A 159 19.15 -35.81 7.80
C ASN A 159 18.26 -34.58 7.64
N VAL A 160 18.61 -33.51 8.33
CA VAL A 160 18.05 -32.18 8.09
C VAL A 160 18.87 -31.52 7.00
N ILE A 161 18.20 -31.08 5.95
CA ILE A 161 18.76 -30.30 4.87
C ILE A 161 18.26 -28.87 5.08
N GLU A 162 19.15 -28.01 5.56
CA GLU A 162 18.87 -26.59 5.73
C GLU A 162 19.08 -25.85 4.41
N GLY A 163 18.00 -25.71 3.64
CA GLY A 163 18.05 -25.20 2.28
C GLY A 163 18.32 -23.69 2.19
N PHE A 164 19.03 -23.29 1.14
CA PHE A 164 19.37 -21.89 0.87
C PHE A 164 19.42 -21.59 -0.63
N VAL A 165 19.44 -20.29 -0.97
CA VAL A 165 19.64 -19.85 -2.37
C VAL A 165 21.14 -19.80 -2.68
N ASP A 166 21.59 -20.61 -3.64
CA ASP A 166 22.99 -20.62 -4.05
C ASP A 166 23.29 -19.50 -5.05
N ARG A 167 22.42 -19.36 -6.04
CA ARG A 167 22.54 -18.39 -7.11
C ARG A 167 21.19 -17.78 -7.42
N VAL A 168 21.18 -16.46 -7.64
CA VAL A 168 20.06 -15.76 -8.26
C VAL A 168 20.44 -15.41 -9.69
N VAL A 169 19.57 -15.60 -10.67
CA VAL A 169 19.75 -15.22 -12.08
C VAL A 169 18.65 -14.23 -12.43
N VAL A 170 18.97 -13.22 -13.23
CA VAL A 170 17.98 -12.23 -13.70
C VAL A 170 17.73 -12.47 -15.18
N GLN A 171 16.46 -12.57 -15.55
CA GLN A 171 15.97 -12.69 -16.92
C GLN A 171 15.04 -11.51 -17.23
N GLY A 172 14.98 -11.14 -18.51
CA GLY A 172 14.19 -9.99 -18.98
C GLY A 172 15.00 -8.70 -19.08
N GLN A 173 14.32 -7.62 -19.49
CA GLN A 173 14.95 -6.32 -19.69
C GLN A 173 15.27 -5.69 -18.34
N VAL A 174 16.49 -5.19 -18.17
CA VAL A 174 16.90 -4.39 -17.01
C VAL A 174 17.01 -2.95 -17.47
N ARG A 175 16.07 -2.09 -17.06
CA ARG A 175 16.06 -0.68 -17.47
C ARG A 175 16.85 0.24 -16.55
N GLY A 176 17.05 -0.14 -15.29
CA GLY A 176 17.81 0.65 -14.32
C GLY A 176 19.20 0.10 -14.01
N PRO A 177 19.87 0.60 -12.96
CA PRO A 177 21.23 0.23 -12.64
C PRO A 177 21.33 -1.20 -12.15
N ARG A 178 22.18 -2.01 -12.79
CA ARG A 178 22.44 -3.39 -12.37
C ARG A 178 22.99 -3.49 -10.95
N ARG A 179 23.65 -2.44 -10.44
CA ARG A 179 24.19 -2.37 -9.09
C ARG A 179 23.09 -2.55 -8.04
N LEU A 180 21.97 -1.82 -8.15
CA LEU A 180 20.89 -1.91 -7.17
C LEU A 180 20.26 -3.31 -7.14
N LEU A 181 19.96 -3.88 -8.31
CA LEU A 181 19.50 -5.27 -8.41
C LEU A 181 20.50 -6.28 -7.84
N SER A 182 21.81 -6.05 -8.02
CA SER A 182 22.86 -6.89 -7.45
C SER A 182 22.84 -6.86 -5.92
N GLU A 183 22.62 -5.69 -5.31
CA GLU A 183 22.51 -5.57 -3.85
C GLU A 183 21.27 -6.30 -3.31
N TYR A 184 20.11 -6.21 -3.98
CA TYR A 184 18.93 -7.00 -3.61
C TYR A 184 19.21 -8.52 -3.69
N ARG A 185 19.91 -8.96 -4.74
CA ARG A 185 20.33 -10.36 -4.88
C ARG A 185 21.27 -10.79 -3.75
N LYS A 186 22.23 -9.95 -3.36
CA LYS A 186 23.12 -10.21 -2.22
C LYS A 186 22.34 -10.35 -0.93
N GLY A 187 21.30 -9.53 -0.72
CA GLY A 187 20.38 -9.65 0.41
C GLY A 187 19.77 -11.05 0.53
N ILE A 188 19.24 -11.59 -0.57
CA ILE A 188 18.71 -12.97 -0.64
C ILE A 188 19.80 -14.01 -0.36
N LEU A 189 20.96 -13.86 -1.01
CA LEU A 189 22.07 -14.85 -0.93
C LEU A 189 22.70 -14.93 0.47
N ARG A 190 22.64 -13.85 1.26
CA ARG A 190 23.14 -13.79 2.65
C ARG A 190 22.27 -14.58 3.63
N SER A 191 20.99 -14.82 3.32
CA SER A 191 20.09 -15.58 4.18
C SER A 191 20.34 -17.09 4.04
N ARG A 192 21.14 -17.64 4.96
CA ARG A 192 21.54 -19.06 4.98
C ARG A 192 21.48 -19.61 6.41
N PRO A 193 20.57 -20.54 6.73
CA PRO A 193 19.50 -21.09 5.88
C PRO A 193 18.48 -20.03 5.45
N LEU A 194 17.82 -20.21 4.30
CA LEU A 194 16.93 -19.20 3.76
C LEU A 194 15.68 -19.04 4.64
N LYS A 195 15.44 -17.80 5.10
CA LYS A 195 14.16 -17.41 5.71
C LYS A 195 13.22 -16.82 4.67
N ALA A 196 11.95 -17.21 4.75
CA ALA A 196 10.88 -16.70 3.90
C ALA A 196 10.77 -15.17 3.98
N LYS A 197 10.91 -14.60 5.18
CA LYS A 197 10.84 -13.15 5.40
C LYS A 197 11.91 -12.37 4.62
N ASP A 198 13.13 -12.91 4.55
CA ASP A 198 14.25 -12.24 3.87
C ASP A 198 14.03 -12.33 2.36
N LEU A 199 13.61 -13.50 1.88
CA LEU A 199 13.27 -13.70 0.49
C LEU A 199 12.14 -12.77 0.05
N GLU A 200 11.04 -12.76 0.80
CA GLU A 200 9.86 -11.95 0.52
C GLU A 200 10.20 -10.46 0.50
N ARG A 201 10.92 -9.96 1.52
CA ARG A 201 11.33 -8.56 1.58
C ARG A 201 12.06 -8.14 0.31
N TYR A 202 13.10 -8.86 -0.09
CA TYR A 202 13.90 -8.47 -1.25
C TYR A 202 13.16 -8.65 -2.58
N LEU A 203 12.25 -9.62 -2.70
CA LEU A 203 11.38 -9.72 -3.87
C LEU A 203 10.42 -8.52 -3.96
N LEU A 204 9.84 -8.11 -2.83
CA LEU A 204 8.96 -6.94 -2.78
C LEU A 204 9.72 -5.64 -3.05
N LEU A 205 10.95 -5.49 -2.57
CA LEU A 205 11.78 -4.31 -2.87
C LEU A 205 12.14 -4.20 -4.36
N VAL A 206 12.28 -5.33 -5.07
CA VAL A 206 12.43 -5.34 -6.53
C VAL A 206 11.13 -4.94 -7.23
N ASP A 207 9.98 -5.43 -6.75
CA ASP A 207 8.65 -5.10 -7.27
C ASP A 207 8.24 -3.64 -6.98
N ASP A 208 8.79 -3.04 -5.92
CA ASP A 208 8.56 -1.63 -5.54
C ASP A 208 9.36 -0.64 -6.43
N LEU A 209 10.24 -1.14 -7.31
CA LEU A 209 10.95 -0.30 -8.27
C LEU A 209 9.98 0.23 -9.35
N PRO A 210 10.02 1.54 -9.68
CA PRO A 210 9.15 2.13 -10.69
C PRO A 210 9.11 1.36 -12.01
N GLY A 211 7.90 0.98 -12.42
CA GLY A 211 7.62 0.27 -13.66
C GLY A 211 8.13 -1.17 -13.70
N VAL A 212 8.73 -1.72 -12.65
CA VAL A 212 9.23 -3.10 -12.62
C VAL A 212 8.16 -4.03 -12.05
N SER A 213 8.01 -5.21 -12.62
CA SER A 213 7.33 -6.32 -11.96
C SER A 213 8.21 -7.56 -11.99
N VAL A 214 8.24 -8.30 -10.87
CA VAL A 214 9.10 -9.48 -10.71
C VAL A 214 8.30 -10.75 -10.48
N LYS A 215 8.66 -11.80 -11.22
CA LYS A 215 8.27 -13.18 -10.93
C LYS A 215 9.50 -13.98 -10.51
N SER A 216 9.40 -14.74 -9.44
CA SER A 216 10.48 -15.61 -8.96
C SER A 216 10.18 -17.08 -9.25
N VAL A 217 11.12 -17.79 -9.84
CA VAL A 217 11.08 -19.24 -10.02
C VAL A 217 12.24 -19.86 -9.25
N LEU A 218 11.94 -20.91 -8.48
CA LEU A 218 12.91 -21.67 -7.70
C LEU A 218 13.14 -23.03 -8.35
N THR A 219 14.39 -23.40 -8.58
CA THR A 219 14.79 -24.71 -9.13
C THR A 219 15.88 -25.34 -8.27
N PRO A 220 15.89 -26.67 -8.07
CA PRO A 220 16.99 -27.33 -7.36
C PRO A 220 18.35 -27.00 -7.99
N SER A 221 19.36 -26.73 -7.17
CA SER A 221 20.72 -26.54 -7.67
C SER A 221 21.31 -27.88 -8.13
N LYS A 222 21.97 -27.87 -9.29
CA LYS A 222 22.70 -29.04 -9.81
C LYS A 222 24.07 -29.20 -9.14
N ASP A 223 24.65 -28.10 -8.67
CA ASP A 223 26.04 -28.04 -8.21
C ASP A 223 26.16 -28.31 -6.70
N LYS A 224 25.14 -27.93 -5.91
CA LYS A 224 25.17 -28.00 -4.45
C LYS A 224 23.94 -28.70 -3.88
N PRO A 225 24.11 -29.87 -3.26
CA PRO A 225 23.02 -30.58 -2.59
C PRO A 225 22.34 -29.70 -1.52
N GLY A 226 21.01 -29.71 -1.52
CA GLY A 226 20.20 -28.92 -0.57
C GLY A 226 20.08 -27.44 -0.91
N ALA A 227 20.80 -26.94 -1.93
CA ALA A 227 20.66 -25.58 -2.38
C ALA A 227 19.66 -25.44 -3.54
N THR A 228 19.15 -24.23 -3.72
CA THR A 228 18.18 -23.88 -4.76
C THR A 228 18.73 -22.70 -5.56
N ASN A 229 18.54 -22.75 -6.88
CA ASN A 229 18.77 -21.63 -7.78
C ASN A 229 17.47 -20.84 -7.94
N MET A 230 17.58 -19.52 -7.98
CA MET A 230 16.46 -18.62 -8.19
C MET A 230 16.61 -17.91 -9.53
N THR A 231 15.53 -17.83 -10.29
CA THR A 231 15.43 -17.00 -11.48
C THR A 231 14.40 -15.89 -11.24
N LEU A 232 14.84 -14.64 -11.34
CA LEU A 232 14.00 -13.45 -11.32
C LEU A 232 13.67 -13.06 -12.76
N ILE A 233 12.40 -13.16 -13.13
CA ILE A 233 11.90 -12.77 -14.45
C ILE A 233 11.30 -11.37 -14.29
N LEU A 234 11.96 -10.38 -14.88
CA LEU A 234 11.56 -8.99 -14.82
C LEU A 234 10.76 -8.58 -16.06
N SER A 235 9.62 -7.94 -15.85
CA SER A 235 8.89 -7.19 -16.87
C SER A 235 8.91 -5.70 -16.51
N ASN A 236 8.84 -4.83 -17.52
CA ASN A 236 8.88 -3.39 -17.30
C ASN A 236 7.77 -2.66 -18.05
N LYS A 237 7.15 -1.67 -17.41
CA LYS A 237 6.22 -0.71 -18.02
C LYS A 237 6.90 0.65 -18.12
N ALA A 238 7.12 1.09 -19.35
CA ALA A 238 7.81 2.35 -19.64
C ALA A 238 7.01 3.58 -19.24
N TYR A 239 5.70 3.52 -19.50
CA TYR A 239 4.78 4.64 -19.37
C TYR A 239 3.48 4.14 -18.74
N GLU A 240 2.88 5.01 -17.95
CA GLU A 240 1.57 4.84 -17.32
C GLU A 240 0.78 6.12 -17.52
N GLY A 241 -0.51 5.98 -17.79
CA GLY A 241 -1.42 7.11 -17.96
C GLY A 241 -2.76 6.84 -17.31
N SER A 242 -3.41 7.89 -16.84
CA SER A 242 -4.75 7.86 -16.30
C SER A 242 -5.55 9.05 -16.80
N LEU A 243 -6.84 8.81 -17.03
CA LEU A 243 -7.83 9.82 -17.34
C LEU A 243 -9.07 9.47 -16.53
N GLY A 244 -9.66 10.46 -15.86
CA GLY A 244 -10.82 10.28 -15.02
C GLY A 244 -11.75 11.48 -15.09
N LEU A 245 -13.01 11.21 -14.79
CA LEU A 245 -14.05 12.21 -14.59
C LEU A 245 -14.75 11.84 -13.29
N ASP A 246 -14.86 12.80 -12.38
CA ASP A 246 -15.55 12.63 -11.12
C ASP A 246 -16.45 13.82 -10.78
N ASN A 247 -17.36 13.61 -9.84
CA ASN A 247 -18.28 14.63 -9.34
C ASN A 247 -17.97 15.01 -7.88
N ARG A 248 -16.69 14.98 -7.48
CA ARG A 248 -16.26 15.16 -6.08
C ARG A 248 -15.85 16.59 -5.75
N GLY A 249 -15.96 17.52 -6.70
CA GLY A 249 -15.71 18.93 -6.44
C GLY A 249 -16.87 19.56 -5.65
N THR A 250 -16.59 20.67 -4.99
CA THR A 250 -17.65 21.43 -4.29
C THR A 250 -18.42 22.27 -5.30
N LYS A 251 -19.55 22.85 -4.88
CA LYS A 251 -20.28 23.83 -5.68
C LYS A 251 -19.50 25.13 -5.99
N PHE A 252 -18.37 25.34 -5.31
CA PHE A 252 -17.51 26.50 -5.50
C PHE A 252 -16.36 26.20 -6.47
N ASN A 253 -15.86 24.97 -6.46
CA ASN A 253 -14.65 24.57 -7.19
C ASN A 253 -14.99 23.52 -8.25
N GLY A 254 -16.11 23.70 -8.95
CA GLY A 254 -16.64 22.81 -9.97
C GLY A 254 -17.04 21.43 -9.46
N PRO A 255 -18.35 21.11 -9.37
CA PRO A 255 -18.80 19.78 -8.96
C PRO A 255 -18.20 18.67 -9.82
N ILE A 256 -18.08 18.91 -11.13
CA ILE A 256 -17.53 17.96 -12.11
C ILE A 256 -16.07 18.31 -12.39
N GLN A 257 -15.19 17.33 -12.24
CA GLN A 257 -13.74 17.45 -12.41
C GLN A 257 -13.24 16.42 -13.42
N ILE A 258 -12.33 16.85 -14.30
CA ILE A 258 -11.58 15.99 -15.21
C ILE A 258 -10.15 15.92 -14.70
N ASN A 259 -9.66 14.71 -14.44
CA ASN A 259 -8.29 14.47 -13.98
C ASN A 259 -7.51 13.70 -15.04
N ALA A 260 -6.28 14.13 -15.31
CA ALA A 260 -5.37 13.44 -16.22
C ALA A 260 -3.99 13.30 -15.58
N GLY A 261 -3.32 12.19 -15.86
CA GLY A 261 -1.98 11.93 -15.36
C GLY A 261 -1.17 11.09 -16.34
N VAL A 262 0.11 11.37 -16.45
CA VAL A 262 1.07 10.58 -17.22
C VAL A 262 2.36 10.46 -16.43
N SER A 263 2.96 9.28 -16.42
CA SER A 263 4.28 9.06 -15.82
C SER A 263 5.13 8.13 -16.66
N GLY A 264 6.43 8.39 -16.66
CA GLY A 264 7.45 7.53 -17.25
C GLY A 264 8.30 6.89 -16.16
N ASN A 265 8.61 5.61 -16.32
CA ASN A 265 9.44 4.83 -15.43
C ASN A 265 10.79 4.51 -16.09
N ALA A 266 11.88 4.77 -15.38
CA ALA A 266 13.26 4.51 -15.82
C ALA A 266 13.62 5.13 -17.19
N LEU A 267 13.15 6.34 -17.47
CA LEU A 267 13.49 7.14 -18.66
C LEU A 267 14.98 7.49 -18.73
N LEU A 268 15.57 7.85 -17.58
CA LEU A 268 16.98 8.14 -17.35
C LEU A 268 17.78 6.88 -16.98
N LYS A 269 17.17 5.69 -17.06
CA LYS A 269 17.78 4.40 -16.74
C LYS A 269 18.28 4.29 -15.29
N ASN A 270 17.63 4.96 -14.35
CA ASN A 270 17.99 4.96 -12.93
C ASN A 270 16.88 4.42 -12.00
N TYR A 271 15.87 3.72 -12.55
CA TYR A 271 14.64 3.33 -11.83
C TYR A 271 13.87 4.51 -11.23
N GLU A 272 14.04 5.70 -11.80
CA GLU A 272 13.28 6.87 -11.40
C GLU A 272 11.86 6.85 -11.99
N ARG A 273 10.93 7.54 -11.33
CA ARG A 273 9.60 7.83 -11.87
C ARG A 273 9.46 9.32 -12.04
N ILE A 274 9.08 9.75 -13.24
CA ILE A 274 8.79 11.14 -13.56
C ILE A 274 7.34 11.22 -13.98
N GLY A 275 6.56 12.13 -13.41
CA GLY A 275 5.15 12.25 -13.76
C GLY A 275 4.65 13.68 -13.76
N LEU A 276 3.62 13.88 -14.57
CA LEU A 276 2.80 15.09 -14.66
C LEU A 276 1.34 14.69 -14.45
N GLN A 277 0.59 15.55 -13.78
CA GLN A 277 -0.82 15.35 -13.56
C GLN A 277 -1.52 16.70 -13.46
N GLY A 278 -2.80 16.72 -13.82
CA GLY A 278 -3.62 17.91 -13.73
C GLY A 278 -5.08 17.59 -13.48
N VAL A 279 -5.76 18.56 -12.88
CA VAL A 279 -7.21 18.55 -12.68
C VAL A 279 -7.78 19.88 -13.12
N VAL A 280 -8.84 19.80 -13.91
CA VAL A 280 -9.62 20.94 -14.34
C VAL A 280 -11.10 20.67 -14.09
N THR A 281 -11.86 21.72 -13.84
CA THR A 281 -13.31 21.67 -13.68
C THR A 281 -14.05 21.90 -14.99
N SER A 282 -15.34 21.57 -15.05
CA SER A 282 -16.17 21.86 -16.23
C SER A 282 -16.21 23.35 -16.58
N ASP A 283 -16.31 24.22 -15.57
CA ASP A 283 -15.97 25.64 -15.71
C ASP A 283 -14.49 25.79 -15.34
N THR A 284 -13.63 26.06 -16.32
CA THR A 284 -12.17 25.95 -16.15
C THR A 284 -11.60 27.04 -15.25
N ASP A 285 -12.33 28.14 -15.02
CA ASP A 285 -11.90 29.20 -14.12
C ASP A 285 -12.10 28.80 -12.64
N GLU A 286 -13.03 27.88 -12.34
CA GLU A 286 -13.32 27.49 -10.95
C GLU A 286 -12.16 26.72 -10.31
N LEU A 287 -11.42 25.91 -11.08
CA LEU A 287 -10.21 25.24 -10.63
C LEU A 287 -9.33 24.77 -11.79
N GLN A 288 -8.05 25.12 -11.70
CA GLN A 288 -6.97 24.55 -12.49
C GLN A 288 -5.85 24.14 -11.54
N PHE A 289 -5.51 22.86 -11.55
CA PHE A 289 -4.42 22.32 -10.75
C PHE A 289 -3.48 21.53 -11.64
N PHE A 290 -2.17 21.79 -11.52
CA PHE A 290 -1.12 21.05 -12.22
C PHE A 290 -0.02 20.67 -11.23
N SER A 291 0.49 19.45 -11.32
CA SER A 291 1.68 19.06 -10.57
C SER A 291 2.61 18.16 -11.36
N GLY A 292 3.91 18.30 -11.06
CA GLY A 292 4.97 17.45 -11.54
C GLY A 292 5.73 16.82 -10.38
N PHE A 293 6.17 15.59 -10.56
CA PHE A 293 6.93 14.88 -9.53
C PHE A 293 8.08 14.05 -10.08
N TYR A 294 9.04 13.78 -9.21
CA TYR A 294 10.21 12.94 -9.45
C TYR A 294 10.45 12.03 -8.23
N GLU A 295 10.44 10.71 -8.44
CA GLU A 295 10.76 9.71 -7.41
C GLU A 295 12.04 8.96 -7.79
N GLN A 296 12.95 8.79 -6.83
CA GLN A 296 14.20 8.06 -7.01
C GLN A 296 14.43 7.05 -5.87
N PRO A 297 14.50 5.74 -6.17
CA PRO A 297 15.05 4.75 -5.25
C PRO A 297 16.55 5.01 -5.04
N ILE A 298 16.99 5.17 -3.80
CA ILE A 298 18.39 5.54 -3.46
C ILE A 298 19.13 4.49 -2.62
N SER A 299 18.44 3.44 -2.16
CA SER A 299 19.03 2.44 -1.25
C SER A 299 18.59 1.02 -1.61
N SER A 300 19.47 0.04 -1.37
CA SER A 300 19.16 -1.39 -1.45
C SER A 300 18.28 -1.90 -0.31
N GLU A 301 17.90 -1.04 0.63
CA GLU A 301 16.94 -1.33 1.70
C GLU A 301 15.59 -0.60 1.49
N GLY A 302 15.35 -0.07 0.28
CA GLY A 302 14.05 0.47 -0.13
C GLY A 302 13.83 1.96 0.14
N THR A 303 14.86 2.71 0.58
CA THR A 303 14.74 4.16 0.75
C THR A 303 14.49 4.85 -0.58
N LYS A 304 13.52 5.77 -0.60
CA LYS A 304 13.14 6.58 -1.76
C LYS A 304 13.18 8.07 -1.44
N LEU A 305 13.61 8.86 -2.41
CA LEU A 305 13.45 10.31 -2.47
C LEU A 305 12.26 10.64 -3.37
N PHE A 306 11.46 11.60 -2.96
CA PHE A 306 10.34 12.12 -3.73
C PHE A 306 10.38 13.65 -3.72
N PHE A 307 10.25 14.23 -4.89
CA PHE A 307 10.22 15.66 -5.14
C PHE A 307 8.95 15.99 -5.90
N SER A 308 8.26 17.07 -5.55
CA SER A 308 7.12 17.56 -6.34
C SER A 308 7.00 19.07 -6.31
N ALA A 309 6.53 19.62 -7.43
CA ALA A 309 6.09 21.01 -7.54
C ALA A 309 4.67 21.05 -8.08
N SER A 310 3.83 21.92 -7.53
CA SER A 310 2.45 22.11 -7.95
C SER A 310 2.08 23.57 -8.06
N PHE A 311 1.15 23.86 -8.97
CA PHE A 311 0.53 25.15 -9.18
C PHE A 311 -0.99 24.96 -9.21
N SER A 312 -1.70 25.85 -8.54
CA SER A 312 -3.16 25.89 -8.55
C SER A 312 -3.63 27.32 -8.76
N ASP A 313 -4.60 27.48 -9.64
CA ASP A 313 -5.38 28.70 -9.82
C ASP A 313 -6.86 28.36 -9.63
N SER A 314 -7.62 29.25 -8.98
CA SER A 314 -9.04 29.02 -8.68
C SER A 314 -9.78 30.34 -8.54
N LYS A 315 -10.89 30.46 -9.27
CA LYS A 315 -11.88 31.53 -9.13
C LYS A 315 -13.21 30.92 -8.72
N PRO A 316 -13.45 30.75 -7.41
CA PRO A 316 -14.59 30.01 -6.91
C PRO A 316 -15.94 30.54 -7.42
N GLY A 317 -16.77 29.64 -7.93
CA GLY A 317 -18.09 29.95 -8.47
C GLY A 317 -19.20 30.07 -7.41
N SER A 318 -20.45 29.90 -7.86
CA SER A 318 -21.65 30.03 -7.01
C SER A 318 -21.68 31.39 -6.29
N ALA A 319 -22.04 31.42 -5.00
CA ALA A 319 -22.15 32.64 -4.21
C ALA A 319 -20.82 33.39 -3.99
N LEU A 320 -19.68 32.79 -4.33
CA LEU A 320 -18.36 33.45 -4.24
C LEU A 320 -18.01 34.24 -5.52
N LYS A 321 -18.71 33.99 -6.63
CA LYS A 321 -18.48 34.67 -7.90
C LYS A 321 -18.73 36.17 -7.82
N ASP A 322 -19.76 36.57 -7.06
CA ASP A 322 -20.12 37.98 -6.84
C ASP A 322 -19.06 38.75 -6.02
N PHE A 323 -18.20 38.03 -5.30
CA PHE A 323 -17.10 38.61 -4.52
C PHE A 323 -15.77 38.63 -5.29
N GLU A 324 -15.76 38.23 -6.57
CA GLU A 324 -14.56 38.12 -7.43
C GLU A 324 -13.38 37.47 -6.69
N VAL A 325 -13.64 36.36 -5.99
CA VAL A 325 -12.61 35.65 -5.24
C VAL A 325 -11.66 34.99 -6.23
N ALA A 326 -10.36 35.21 -6.06
CA ALA A 326 -9.32 34.54 -6.83
C ALA A 326 -8.25 34.02 -5.89
N GLY A 327 -7.76 32.80 -6.12
CA GLY A 327 -6.76 32.17 -5.28
C GLY A 327 -5.69 31.48 -6.10
N GLU A 328 -4.43 31.82 -5.83
CA GLU A 328 -3.26 31.16 -6.41
C GLU A 328 -2.51 30.39 -5.32
N SER A 329 -1.96 29.23 -5.67
CA SER A 329 -1.05 28.50 -4.79
C SER A 329 0.08 27.83 -5.57
N LYS A 330 1.30 28.02 -5.08
CA LYS A 330 2.52 27.32 -5.52
C LYS A 330 3.05 26.50 -4.36
N THR A 331 3.24 25.20 -4.56
CA THR A 331 3.78 24.33 -3.52
C THR A 331 4.97 23.52 -4.02
N PHE A 332 5.99 23.45 -3.18
CA PHE A 332 7.16 22.61 -3.32
C PHE A 332 7.19 21.59 -2.19
N ALA A 333 7.46 20.32 -2.51
CA ALA A 333 7.63 19.29 -1.48
C ALA A 333 8.82 18.39 -1.76
N LEU A 334 9.55 18.07 -0.69
CA LEU A 334 10.61 17.07 -0.65
C LEU A 334 10.25 16.04 0.41
N LYS A 335 10.34 14.75 0.06
CA LYS A 335 10.02 13.64 0.97
C LYS A 335 11.04 12.52 0.85
N ILE A 336 11.50 12.03 2.00
CA ILE A 336 12.31 10.81 2.13
C ILE A 336 11.43 9.75 2.77
N THR A 337 11.43 8.53 2.23
CA THR A 337 10.63 7.42 2.75
C THR A 337 11.49 6.17 2.89
N HIS A 338 11.35 5.43 3.99
CA HIS A 338 12.09 4.19 4.26
C HIS A 338 11.18 3.08 4.83
N PRO A 339 11.13 1.89 4.20
CA PRO A 339 10.33 0.76 4.67
C PRO A 339 11.12 -0.10 5.68
N PHE A 340 10.88 0.13 6.98
CA PHE A 340 11.46 -0.67 8.06
C PHE A 340 10.96 -2.12 8.06
N ILE A 341 9.67 -2.32 7.82
CA ILE A 341 9.06 -3.65 7.61
C ILE A 341 8.41 -3.64 6.24
N ARG A 342 8.78 -4.61 5.40
CA ARG A 342 8.20 -4.81 4.07
C ARG A 342 7.85 -6.28 3.89
N SER A 343 6.56 -6.59 3.97
CA SER A 343 6.01 -7.93 3.72
C SER A 343 4.64 -7.81 3.05
N ARG A 344 4.03 -8.94 2.66
CA ARG A 344 2.66 -8.94 2.17
C ARG A 344 1.66 -8.70 3.30
N ALA A 345 1.92 -9.23 4.49
CA ALA A 345 0.96 -9.22 5.61
C ALA A 345 1.04 -7.96 6.48
N GLU A 346 2.21 -7.34 6.57
CA GLU A 346 2.50 -6.19 7.43
C GLU A 346 3.55 -5.28 6.78
N ASN A 347 3.32 -3.97 6.82
CA ASN A 347 4.27 -2.96 6.34
C ASN A 347 4.41 -1.86 7.39
N LEU A 348 5.64 -1.46 7.69
CA LEU A 348 5.97 -0.32 8.54
C LEU A 348 6.93 0.58 7.75
N THR A 349 6.50 1.80 7.48
CA THR A 349 7.25 2.77 6.67
C THR A 349 7.37 4.08 7.44
N GLY A 350 8.58 4.61 7.56
CA GLY A 350 8.82 5.96 8.06
C GLY A 350 9.01 6.93 6.91
N SER A 351 8.60 8.18 7.09
CA SER A 351 8.88 9.25 6.15
C SER A 351 9.16 10.57 6.83
N LEU A 352 10.06 11.35 6.24
CA LEU A 352 10.31 12.75 6.59
C LEU A 352 9.95 13.60 5.37
N SER A 353 9.17 14.66 5.56
CA SER A 353 8.76 15.55 4.47
C SER A 353 8.95 17.01 4.86
N TYR A 354 9.45 17.79 3.91
CA TYR A 354 9.48 19.24 3.94
C TYR A 354 8.54 19.77 2.85
N THR A 355 7.76 20.79 3.17
CA THR A 355 6.83 21.42 2.23
C THR A 355 6.93 22.92 2.39
N HIS A 356 7.18 23.62 1.30
CA HIS A 356 7.12 25.07 1.22
C HIS A 356 5.97 25.46 0.31
N ARG A 357 5.13 26.37 0.79
CA ARG A 357 3.93 26.83 0.09
C ARG A 357 3.94 28.35 0.11
N ASN A 358 3.52 28.92 -1.02
CA ASN A 358 3.13 30.32 -1.13
C ASN A 358 1.72 30.33 -1.73
N SER A 359 0.77 30.95 -1.03
CA SER A 359 -0.61 31.10 -1.50
C SER A 359 -1.09 32.53 -1.29
N SER A 360 -1.78 33.08 -2.29
CA SER A 360 -2.47 34.36 -2.19
C SER A 360 -3.96 34.17 -2.46
N THR A 361 -4.79 34.94 -1.76
CA THR A 361 -6.22 35.04 -2.03
C THR A 361 -6.62 36.50 -2.14
N ASP A 362 -7.26 36.83 -3.25
CA ASP A 362 -7.82 38.14 -3.52
C ASP A 362 -9.35 38.07 -3.43
N ILE A 363 -9.96 39.13 -2.89
CA ILE A 363 -11.41 39.33 -2.86
C ILE A 363 -11.67 40.71 -3.45
N LEU A 364 -12.59 40.82 -4.42
CA LEU A 364 -12.90 42.09 -5.10
C LEU A 364 -11.63 42.80 -5.63
N ARG A 365 -10.65 42.03 -6.11
CA ARG A 365 -9.34 42.50 -6.60
C ARG A 365 -8.47 43.20 -5.55
N THR A 366 -8.75 42.95 -4.27
CA THR A 366 -7.93 43.38 -3.14
C THR A 366 -7.36 42.15 -2.44
N LEU A 367 -6.06 42.20 -2.12
CA LEU A 367 -5.39 41.13 -1.40
C LEU A 367 -6.03 40.96 -0.02
N ASP A 368 -6.58 39.78 0.23
CA ASP A 368 -7.19 39.41 1.50
C ASP A 368 -6.20 38.65 2.38
N SER A 369 -5.47 37.70 1.79
CA SER A 369 -4.45 36.91 2.50
C SER A 369 -3.29 36.49 1.61
N GLU A 370 -2.10 36.41 2.22
CA GLU A 370 -0.86 35.88 1.62
C GLU A 370 -0.15 35.05 2.69
N ASP A 371 0.06 33.75 2.41
CA ASP A 371 0.56 32.74 3.35
C ASP A 371 1.71 31.89 2.79
#